data_AF-A0A977Q270-F1
#
_entry.id   AF-A0A977Q270-F1
#
_cell.length_a   1.000
_cell.length_b   1.000
_cell.length_c   1.000
_cell.angle_alpha   90.00
_cell.angle_beta   90.00
_cell.angle_gamma   90.00
#
_symmetry.space_group_name_H-M   'P 1'
#
loop_
_entity.id
_entity.type
_entity.pdbx_description
1 polymer ?
#
loop_
_entity_poly.entity_id
_entity_poly.type
_entity_poly.pdbx_seq_one_letter_code
_entity_poly.pdbx_strand_id
1 'polypeptide(L)' 'MGPRIRALRLKKGISLKHFEAKENSIDRHVLSDIENGKKVPNVYTLFRISLILDVPLEEFVSKLK' A
#
# COMPACT_ATOMS: atom_id res chain seq x y z
N MET A 1 6.90 0.59 -7.36
CA MET A 1 5.65 0.84 -6.61
C MET A 1 5.39 -0.19 -5.51
N GLY A 2 5.07 -1.45 -5.82
CA GLY A 2 4.77 -2.50 -4.80
C GLY A 2 5.80 -2.64 -3.67
N PRO A 3 7.10 -2.83 -3.98
CA PRO A 3 8.15 -2.87 -2.97
C PRO A 3 8.28 -1.59 -2.12
N ARG A 4 7.93 -0.42 -2.68
CA ARG A 4 7.92 0.86 -1.95
C ARG A 4 6.81 0.91 -0.91
N ILE A 5 5.60 0.45 -1.27
CA ILE A 5 4.48 0.30 -0.33
C ILE A 5 4.87 -0.62 0.83
N ARG A 6 5.47 -1.77 0.52
CA ARG A 6 5.97 -2.71 1.54
C ARG A 6 6.98 -2.06 2.47
N ALA A 7 7.96 -1.36 1.93
CA ALA A 7 8.99 -0.69 2.72
C ALA A 7 8.40 0.35 3.67
N LEU A 8 7.46 1.17 3.18
CA LEU A 8 6.77 2.19 3.99
C LEU A 8 5.91 1.55 5.09
N ARG A 9 5.16 0.49 4.76
CA ARG A 9 4.35 -0.25 5.73
C ARG A 9 5.21 -0.83 6.85
N LEU A 10 6.34 -1.46 6.51
CA LEU A 10 7.28 -2.03 7.48
C LEU A 10 7.97 -0.94 8.32
N LYS A 11 8.34 0.20 7.72
CA LYS A 11 8.90 1.36 8.44
C LYS A 11 7.93 1.90 9.50
N LYS A 12 6.62 1.81 9.27
CA LYS A 12 5.58 2.18 10.24
C LYS A 12 5.22 1.06 11.22
N GLY A 13 5.90 -0.08 11.19
CA GLY A 13 5.62 -1.22 12.08
C GLY A 13 4.26 -1.88 11.84
N ILE A 14 3.63 -1.66 10.68
CA ILE A 14 2.30 -2.18 10.38
C ILE A 14 2.45 -3.57 9.73
N SER A 15 1.85 -4.61 10.32
CA SER A 15 1.76 -5.93 9.68
C SER A 15 0.63 -5.96 8.63
N LEU A 16 0.62 -6.95 7.73
CA LEU A 16 -0.49 -7.10 6.78
C LEU A 16 -1.85 -7.28 7.49
N LYS A 17 -1.87 -8.03 8.60
CA LYS A 17 -3.07 -8.22 9.43
C LYS A 17 -3.51 -6.92 10.12
N HIS A 18 -2.56 -6.12 10.59
CA HIS A 18 -2.87 -4.82 11.17
C HIS A 18 -3.41 -3.86 10.10
N PHE A 19 -2.81 -3.86 8.90
CA PHE A 19 -3.31 -3.06 7.78
C PHE A 19 -4.77 -3.41 7.45
N GLU A 20 -5.07 -4.69 7.27
CA GLU A 20 -6.42 -5.19 7.00
C GLU A 20 -7.42 -4.78 8.09
N ALA A 21 -7.02 -4.79 9.37
CA ALA A 21 -7.87 -4.33 10.47
C ALA A 21 -8.13 -2.80 10.47
N LYS A 22 -7.27 -2.02 9.82
CA LYS A 22 -7.46 -0.56 9.63
C LYS A 22 -8.20 -0.23 8.33
N GLU A 23 -8.19 -1.15 7.37
CA GLU A 23 -8.71 -0.95 6.02
C GLU A 23 -9.52 -2.16 5.58
N ASN A 24 -10.81 -2.15 5.93
CA ASN A 24 -11.72 -3.26 5.68
C ASN A 24 -11.93 -3.57 4.18
N SER A 25 -11.60 -2.64 3.28
CA SER A 25 -11.74 -2.84 1.84
C SER A 25 -10.52 -3.47 1.17
N ILE A 26 -9.39 -3.62 1.89
CA ILE A 26 -8.16 -4.21 1.37
C ILE A 26 -7.71 -5.31 2.32
N ASP A 27 -8.03 -6.55 1.96
CA ASP A 27 -7.57 -7.70 2.73
C ASP A 27 -6.05 -7.90 2.64
N ARG A 28 -5.51 -8.66 3.58
CA ARG A 28 -4.07 -8.92 3.69
C ARG A 28 -3.47 -9.62 2.47
N HIS A 29 -4.24 -10.43 1.74
CA HIS A 29 -3.80 -11.16 0.56
C HIS A 29 -3.69 -10.20 -0.62
N VAL A 30 -4.70 -9.36 -0.83
CA VAL A 30 -4.70 -8.30 -1.85
C VAL A 30 -3.53 -7.35 -1.65
N LEU A 31 -3.29 -6.88 -0.41
CA LEU A 31 -2.13 -6.02 -0.14
C LEU A 31 -0.81 -6.76 -0.40
N SER A 32 -0.69 -8.03 0.00
CA SER A 32 0.50 -8.84 -0.28
C SER A 32 0.76 -8.98 -1.79
N ASP A 33 -0.29 -9.23 -2.58
CA ASP A 33 -0.16 -9.33 -4.03
C ASP A 33 0.25 -8.00 -4.67
N ILE A 34 -0.25 -6.86 -4.16
CA ILE A 34 0.18 -5.53 -4.57
C ILE A 34 1.65 -5.29 -4.25
N GLU A 35 2.07 -5.60 -3.02
CA GLU A 35 3.45 -5.41 -2.56
C GLU A 35 4.47 -6.24 -3.35
N ASN A 36 4.08 -7.44 -3.77
CA ASN A 36 4.90 -8.34 -4.57
C ASN A 36 4.76 -8.13 -6.08
N GLY A 37 3.96 -7.15 -6.52
CA GLY A 37 3.77 -6.83 -7.94
C GLY A 37 2.91 -7.82 -8.72
N LYS A 38 2.21 -8.74 -8.04
CA LYS A 38 1.27 -9.69 -8.64
C LYS A 38 -0.06 -9.03 -9.02
N LYS A 39 -0.40 -7.93 -8.35
CA LYS A 39 -1.62 -7.16 -8.60
C LYS A 39 -1.29 -5.68 -8.72
N VAL A 40 -1.75 -5.05 -9.81
CA VAL A 40 -1.68 -3.59 -9.97
C VAL A 40 -2.94 -2.99 -9.36
N PRO A 41 -2.84 -2.18 -8.29
CA PRO A 41 -4.00 -1.51 -7.71
C PRO A 41 -4.41 -0.31 -8.58
N ASN A 42 -5.69 0.03 -8.52
CA ASN A 42 -6.18 1.27 -9.13
C ASN A 42 -5.84 2.49 -8.25
N VAL A 43 -6.10 3.70 -8.77
CA VAL A 43 -5.81 4.96 -8.07
C VAL A 43 -6.55 5.07 -6.73
N TYR A 44 -7.79 4.59 -6.65
CA TYR A 44 -8.56 4.60 -5.41
C TYR A 44 -7.91 3.71 -4.33
N THR A 45 -7.53 2.49 -4.68
CA THR A 45 -6.80 1.58 -3.77
C THR A 45 -5.47 2.18 -3.33
N LEU A 46 -4.73 2.84 -4.24
CA LEU A 46 -3.50 3.55 -3.89
C LEU A 46 -3.72 4.68 -2.89
N PHE A 47 -4.76 5.48 -3.09
CA PHE A 47 -5.14 6.56 -2.18
C PHE A 47 -5.50 6.03 -0.78
N ARG A 48 -6.25 4.92 -0.70
CA ARG A 48 -6.55 4.28 0.58
C ARG A 48 -5.29 3.81 1.30
N ILE A 49 -4.36 3.20 0.57
CA ILE A 49 -3.05 2.81 1.11
C ILE A 49 -2.27 4.04 1.60
N SER A 50 -2.31 5.16 0.89
CA SER A 50 -1.57 6.37 1.25
C SER A 50 -2.09 6.97 2.56
N LEU A 51 -3.42 6.96 2.77
CA LEU A 51 -4.04 7.41 4.02
C LEU A 51 -3.63 6.55 5.21
N ILE A 52 -3.70 5.22 5.10
CA ILE A 52 -3.33 4.31 6.21
C ILE A 52 -1.85 4.38 6.53
N LEU A 53 -1.02 4.49 5.49
CA LEU A 53 0.41 4.66 5.65
C LEU A 53 0.79 6.09 5.95
N ASP A 54 -0.14 7.04 6.04
CA ASP A 54 0.08 8.45 6.33
C ASP A 54 1.30 9.00 5.55
N VAL A 55 1.19 8.92 4.23
CA VAL A 55 2.14 9.41 3.24
C VAL A 55 1.40 10.03 2.05
N PRO A 56 1.99 10.99 1.33
CA PRO A 56 1.43 11.50 0.08
C PRO A 56 1.31 10.41 -0.98
N LEU A 57 0.31 10.50 -1.87
CA LEU A 57 0.08 9.54 -2.95
C LEU A 57 1.28 9.45 -3.92
N GLU A 58 1.97 10.57 -4.08
CA GLU A 58 3.19 10.77 -4.88
C GLU A 58 4.35 9.87 -4.43
N GLU A 59 4.32 9.35 -3.20
CA GLU A 59 5.30 8.37 -2.73
C GLU A 59 5.20 7.03 -3.48
N PHE A 60 4.06 6.74 -4.12
CA PHE A 60 3.83 5.49 -4.85
C PHE A 60 4.01 5.64 -6.36
N VAL A 61 3.71 6.82 -6.88
CA VAL A 61 3.86 7.18 -8.29
C VAL A 61 5.13 8.00 -8.46
N SER A 62 6.20 7.38 -8.99
CA SER A 62 7.41 8.14 -9.30
C SER A 62 7.07 9.26 -10.27
N LYS A 63 7.66 10.45 -10.09
CA LYS A 63 7.66 11.50 -11.13
C LYS A 63 7.98 10.83 -12.47
N LEU A 64 7.04 10.92 -13.43
CA LEU A 64 7.36 10.78 -14.83
C LEU A 64 8.50 11.78 -15.08
N LYS A 65 9.71 11.26 -15.32
CA LYS A 65 10.76 12.05 -15.95
C LYS A 65 10.44 12.16 -17.43
#